data_AF-A0A6G3MG97-F1
#
_entry.id   AF-A0A6G3MG97-F1
#
_cell.length_a   1.000
_cell.length_b   1.000
_cell.length_c   1.000
_cell.angle_alpha   90.00
_cell.angle_beta   90.00
_cell.angle_gamma   90.00
#
_symmetry.space_group_name_H-M   'P 1'
#
loop_
_entity.id
_entity.type
_entity.pdbx_description
1 polymer ?
#
loop_
_entity_poly.entity_id
_entity_poly.type
_entity_poly.pdbx_seq_one_letter_code
_entity_poly.pdbx_strand_id
1 'polypeptide(L)'
;MSNDMKEPILIYNIKQANRFGKWHFLDKYKYDPYILLDKSREYSRSLNTCTTGIYVSNDWNGILGYAYIGTADGEGICNQKANFVVTNTVFGEKVFHKAHKLTTLHEIGHNLGAEHDLTHDCNKTRFIECSPSDQYIMSYRSNTGNTKNNNLFSPFSVDMIKKMLKLTKRRNCLKRRNIFYFKLFSMF
;
A
#
# COMPACT_ATOMS: atom_id res chain seq x y z
N MET A 1 35.77 8.00 3.62
CA MET A 1 34.62 8.32 4.50
C MET A 1 33.36 8.08 3.69
N SER A 2 32.81 6.85 3.73
CA SER A 2 31.51 6.58 3.10
C SER A 2 30.44 7.20 3.99
N ASN A 3 29.85 8.31 3.54
CA ASN A 3 28.54 8.71 4.05
C ASN A 3 27.58 7.61 3.64
N ASP A 4 27.39 6.64 4.53
CA ASP A 4 26.26 5.72 4.55
C ASP A 4 25.01 6.59 4.74
N MET A 5 24.57 7.23 3.67
CA MET A 5 23.22 7.74 3.57
C MET A 5 22.31 6.52 3.62
N LYS A 6 21.98 6.08 4.84
CA LYS A 6 20.96 5.07 5.06
C LYS A 6 19.75 5.51 4.25
N GLU A 7 19.41 4.73 3.23
CA GLU A 7 18.27 5.05 2.38
C GLU A 7 17.05 5.29 3.27
N PRO A 8 16.24 6.32 2.98
CA PRO A 8 15.10 6.65 3.81
C PRO A 8 14.15 5.45 3.87
N ILE A 9 13.99 4.87 5.05
CA ILE A 9 13.09 3.74 5.28
C ILE A 9 11.70 4.28 5.62
N LEU A 10 10.72 3.95 4.79
CA LEU A 10 9.31 4.14 5.12
C LEU A 10 8.79 2.91 5.86
N ILE A 11 8.25 3.10 7.06
CA ILE A 11 7.70 2.02 7.87
C ILE A 11 6.23 2.34 8.13
N TYR A 12 5.34 1.53 7.57
CA TYR A 12 3.92 1.63 7.90
C TYR A 12 3.69 1.06 9.31
N ASN A 13 2.92 1.78 10.12
CA ASN A 13 2.52 1.34 11.46
C ASN A 13 1.01 1.41 11.55
N ILE A 14 0.40 0.37 12.13
CA ILE A 14 -1.05 0.35 12.37
C ILE A 14 -1.31 1.21 13.61
N LYS A 15 -1.90 2.38 13.42
CA LYS A 15 -2.24 3.28 14.53
C LYS A 15 -3.42 2.76 15.35
N GLN A 16 -4.42 2.22 14.66
CA GLN A 16 -5.67 1.71 15.24
C GLN A 16 -6.25 0.64 14.32
N ALA A 17 -6.99 -0.31 14.89
CA ALA A 17 -7.72 -1.32 14.15
C ALA A 17 -9.10 -1.49 14.79
N ASN A 18 -10.15 -1.32 13.98
CA ASN A 18 -11.54 -1.42 14.40
C ASN A 18 -12.24 -2.50 13.58
N ARG A 19 -13.16 -3.24 14.21
CA ARG A 19 -14.03 -4.19 13.53
C ARG A 19 -15.43 -3.60 13.44
N PHE A 20 -16.01 -3.63 12.24
CA PHE A 20 -17.37 -3.16 12.00
C PHE A 20 -18.33 -4.33 11.88
N GLY A 21 -19.56 -4.12 12.35
CA GLY A 21 -20.68 -5.04 12.18
C GLY A 21 -21.66 -4.56 11.10
N LYS A 22 -22.76 -5.30 10.93
CA LYS A 22 -23.82 -5.05 9.94
C LYS A 22 -24.45 -3.65 10.00
N TRP A 23 -24.32 -2.97 11.14
CA TRP A 23 -24.89 -1.64 11.38
C TRP A 23 -23.99 -0.49 10.94
N HIS A 24 -22.73 -0.76 10.58
CA HIS A 24 -21.84 0.28 10.12
C HIS A 24 -22.22 0.71 8.70
N PHE A 25 -22.18 2.02 8.43
CA PHE A 25 -22.66 2.58 7.17
C PHE A 25 -21.94 2.04 5.91
N LEU A 26 -20.70 1.55 6.07
CA LEU A 26 -19.92 0.92 4.99
C LEU A 26 -20.34 -0.51 4.67
N ASP A 27 -21.08 -1.20 5.56
CA ASP A 27 -21.41 -2.63 5.38
C ASP A 27 -22.22 -2.86 4.10
N LYS A 28 -23.11 -1.92 3.75
CA LYS A 28 -23.93 -1.99 2.53
C LYS A 28 -23.13 -1.88 1.23
N TYR A 29 -21.88 -1.42 1.28
CA TYR A 29 -21.03 -1.21 0.11
C TYR A 29 -19.97 -2.30 -0.09
N LYS A 30 -19.84 -3.25 0.83
CA LYS A 30 -18.75 -4.26 0.83
C LYS A 30 -18.69 -5.18 -0.40
N TYR A 31 -19.75 -5.22 -1.20
CA TYR A 31 -19.87 -6.08 -2.38
C TYR A 31 -19.24 -5.48 -3.64
N ASP A 32 -18.94 -4.17 -3.65
CA ASP A 32 -18.34 -3.48 -4.78
C ASP A 32 -17.09 -2.70 -4.31
N PRO A 33 -15.89 -3.05 -4.79
CA PRO A 33 -14.65 -2.41 -4.31
C PRO A 33 -14.59 -0.92 -4.67
N TYR A 34 -15.14 -0.51 -5.81
CA TYR A 34 -15.11 0.88 -6.28
C TYR A 34 -16.01 1.75 -5.42
N ILE A 35 -17.24 1.29 -5.17
CA ILE A 35 -18.19 2.01 -4.32
C ILE A 35 -17.70 2.01 -2.87
N LEU A 36 -17.17 0.89 -2.36
CA LEU A 36 -16.61 0.81 -1.02
C LEU A 36 -15.44 1.79 -0.83
N LEU A 37 -14.54 1.87 -1.81
CA LEU A 37 -13.43 2.82 -1.78
C LEU A 37 -13.94 4.27 -1.74
N ASP A 38 -14.88 4.63 -2.63
CA ASP A 38 -15.41 5.99 -2.65
C ASP A 38 -16.10 6.36 -1.33
N LYS A 39 -16.93 5.46 -0.78
CA LYS A 39 -17.70 5.70 0.46
C LYS A 39 -16.83 5.67 1.70
N SER A 40 -15.72 4.95 1.71
CA SER A 40 -14.80 4.93 2.85
C SER A 40 -13.93 6.19 2.95
N ARG A 41 -13.95 7.10 1.95
CA ARG A 41 -13.26 8.38 2.03
C ARG A 41 -13.72 9.22 3.21
N GLU A 42 -15.04 9.34 3.43
CA GLU A 42 -15.59 10.11 4.55
C GLU A 42 -15.12 9.57 5.89
N TYR A 43 -15.13 8.25 6.04
CA TYR A 43 -14.58 7.60 7.24
C TYR A 43 -13.09 7.93 7.40
N SER A 44 -12.28 7.81 6.34
CA SER A 44 -10.86 8.14 6.38
C SER A 44 -10.59 9.61 6.78
N ARG A 45 -11.41 10.57 6.30
CA ARG A 45 -11.29 12.00 6.65
C ARG A 45 -11.39 12.27 8.14
N SER A 46 -12.20 11.48 8.84
CA SER A 46 -12.40 11.62 10.29
C SER A 46 -11.23 11.08 11.13
N LEU A 47 -10.29 10.36 10.50
CA LEU A 47 -9.19 9.71 11.19
C LEU A 47 -7.91 10.53 11.09
N ASN A 48 -7.16 10.57 12.19
CA ASN A 48 -5.82 11.16 12.22
C ASN A 48 -4.77 10.10 11.80
N THR A 49 -4.82 9.65 10.54
CA THR A 49 -3.92 8.64 9.94
C THR A 49 -3.37 9.12 8.59
N CYS A 50 -2.31 8.47 8.11
CA CYS A 50 -1.72 8.80 6.80
C CYS A 50 -2.55 8.24 5.63
N THR A 51 -3.16 7.08 5.86
CA THR A 51 -4.09 6.37 4.98
C THR A 51 -4.93 5.42 5.85
N THR A 52 -6.06 4.96 5.34
CA THR A 52 -6.99 4.04 6.00
C THR A 52 -7.27 2.84 5.10
N GLY A 53 -7.00 1.64 5.60
CA GLY A 53 -7.36 0.39 4.92
C GLY A 53 -8.70 -0.16 5.42
N ILE A 54 -9.60 -0.52 4.49
CA ILE A 54 -10.82 -1.27 4.78
C ILE A 54 -10.65 -2.71 4.29
N TYR A 55 -10.86 -3.67 5.19
CA TYR A 55 -10.68 -5.09 4.90
C TYR A 55 -12.03 -5.80 4.95
N VAL A 56 -12.34 -6.57 3.91
CA VAL A 56 -13.58 -7.37 3.81
C VAL A 56 -13.28 -8.82 3.42
N SER A 57 -14.32 -9.66 3.43
CA SER A 57 -14.28 -11.05 2.98
C SER A 57 -15.32 -11.29 1.91
N ASN A 58 -15.35 -10.40 0.93
CA ASN A 58 -16.29 -10.40 -0.17
C ASN A 58 -15.53 -10.67 -1.46
N ASP A 59 -16.04 -11.59 -2.27
CA ASP A 59 -15.47 -11.86 -3.59
C ASP A 59 -15.80 -10.69 -4.52
N TRP A 60 -14.77 -10.15 -5.17
CA TRP A 60 -14.88 -9.07 -6.15
C TRP A 60 -14.47 -9.54 -7.56
N ASN A 61 -14.78 -10.80 -7.90
CA ASN A 61 -14.58 -11.40 -9.22
C ASN A 61 -13.12 -11.29 -9.71
N GLY A 62 -12.17 -11.66 -8.83
CA GLY A 62 -10.74 -11.64 -9.13
C GLY A 62 -10.01 -10.36 -8.68
N ILE A 63 -10.71 -9.31 -8.27
CA ILE A 63 -10.10 -8.11 -7.70
C ILE A 63 -9.75 -8.36 -6.23
N LEU A 64 -8.47 -8.20 -5.87
CA LEU A 64 -8.00 -8.39 -4.49
C LEU A 64 -7.97 -7.10 -3.67
N GLY A 65 -7.85 -5.95 -4.34
CA GLY A 65 -7.74 -4.66 -3.69
C GLY A 65 -8.00 -3.53 -4.67
N TYR A 66 -8.25 -2.35 -4.11
CA TYR A 66 -8.41 -1.14 -4.90
C TYR A 66 -7.99 0.10 -4.11
N ALA A 67 -7.30 1.02 -4.76
CA ALA A 67 -6.85 2.28 -4.21
C ALA A 67 -6.74 3.35 -5.29
N TYR A 68 -6.88 4.61 -4.89
CA TYR A 68 -6.52 5.71 -5.77
C TYR A 68 -5.00 5.90 -5.79
N ILE A 69 -4.48 6.21 -6.97
CA ILE A 69 -3.08 6.60 -7.15
C ILE A 69 -2.86 7.99 -6.57
N GLY A 70 -1.82 8.15 -5.76
CA GLY A 70 -1.42 9.42 -5.21
C GLY A 70 -0.90 10.36 -6.30
N THR A 71 -1.52 11.53 -6.44
CA THR A 71 -1.10 12.56 -7.41
C THR A 71 -0.64 13.82 -6.70
N ALA A 72 -0.01 14.77 -7.39
CA ALA A 72 0.42 16.01 -6.74
C ALA A 72 -0.77 16.72 -6.06
N ASP A 73 -1.89 16.92 -6.76
CA ASP A 73 -3.01 17.75 -6.30
C ASP A 73 -4.24 16.97 -5.82
N GLY A 74 -4.23 15.64 -5.93
CA GLY A 74 -5.40 14.78 -5.67
C GLY A 74 -5.23 13.79 -4.51
N GLU A 75 -5.60 12.55 -4.76
CA GLU A 75 -5.71 11.44 -3.79
C GLU A 75 -4.34 10.99 -3.23
N GLY A 76 -4.33 9.93 -2.41
CA GLY A 76 -3.10 9.32 -1.87
C GLY A 76 -2.67 9.85 -0.51
N ILE A 77 -1.54 9.32 0.00
CA ILE A 77 -1.11 9.49 1.39
C ILE A 77 -1.08 10.96 1.83
N CYS A 78 -1.43 11.17 3.11
CA CYS A 78 -1.52 12.49 3.72
C CYS A 78 -2.59 13.43 3.13
N ASN A 79 -3.41 12.97 2.18
CA ASN A 79 -4.66 13.64 1.84
C ASN A 79 -5.76 13.16 2.78
N GLN A 80 -6.75 14.02 3.05
CA GLN A 80 -7.96 13.67 3.81
C GLN A 80 -8.70 12.45 3.23
N LYS A 81 -8.54 12.15 1.94
CA LYS A 81 -9.18 11.01 1.27
C LYS A 81 -8.28 9.78 1.11
N ALA A 82 -7.11 9.71 1.77
CA ALA A 82 -6.19 8.58 1.61
C ALA A 82 -6.81 7.29 2.15
N ASN A 83 -7.18 6.37 1.27
CA ASN A 83 -7.71 5.07 1.64
C ASN A 83 -7.44 4.02 0.57
N PHE A 84 -7.62 2.77 0.99
CA PHE A 84 -7.63 1.60 0.13
C PHE A 84 -8.58 0.54 0.68
N VAL A 85 -9.01 -0.37 -0.18
CA VAL A 85 -9.86 -1.51 0.19
C VAL A 85 -9.17 -2.79 -0.23
N VAL A 86 -9.29 -3.85 0.58
CA VAL A 86 -8.71 -5.18 0.31
C VAL A 86 -9.72 -6.25 0.68
N THR A 87 -9.79 -7.29 -0.13
CA THR A 87 -10.51 -8.51 0.21
C THR A 87 -9.53 -9.66 0.44
N ASN A 88 -9.87 -10.54 1.39
CA ASN A 88 -9.18 -11.80 1.59
C ASN A 88 -9.92 -12.99 0.94
N THR A 89 -10.87 -12.74 0.05
CA THR A 89 -11.67 -13.76 -0.63
C THR A 89 -11.62 -13.59 -2.14
N VAL A 90 -11.34 -14.66 -2.86
CA VAL A 90 -11.36 -14.69 -4.33
C VAL A 90 -11.84 -16.05 -4.82
N PHE A 91 -12.76 -16.07 -5.78
CA PHE A 91 -13.42 -17.28 -6.27
C PHE A 91 -13.99 -18.16 -5.15
N GLY A 92 -14.59 -17.53 -4.12
CA GLY A 92 -15.11 -18.19 -2.93
C GLY A 92 -14.05 -18.69 -1.93
N GLU A 93 -12.77 -18.62 -2.26
CA GLU A 93 -11.66 -19.16 -1.46
C GLU A 93 -10.93 -18.08 -0.68
N LYS A 94 -10.36 -18.47 0.48
CA LYS A 94 -9.53 -17.55 1.27
C LYS A 94 -8.15 -17.38 0.64
N VAL A 95 -7.76 -16.13 0.43
CA VAL A 95 -6.44 -15.75 -0.04
C VAL A 95 -5.39 -16.05 1.03
N PHE A 96 -4.25 -16.63 0.64
CA PHE A 96 -3.14 -16.87 1.55
C PHE A 96 -2.66 -15.57 2.21
N HIS A 97 -2.31 -15.65 3.51
CA HIS A 97 -1.87 -14.49 4.29
C HIS A 97 -0.74 -13.69 3.61
N LYS A 98 0.22 -14.39 2.99
CA LYS A 98 1.33 -13.76 2.27
C LYS A 98 0.85 -12.91 1.10
N ALA A 99 -0.03 -13.45 0.26
CA ALA A 99 -0.60 -12.75 -0.87
C ALA A 99 -1.47 -11.56 -0.41
N HIS A 100 -2.31 -11.74 0.61
CA HIS A 100 -3.13 -10.66 1.18
C HIS A 100 -2.29 -9.49 1.75
N LYS A 101 -1.16 -9.80 2.41
CA LYS A 101 -0.19 -8.80 2.86
C LYS A 101 0.42 -8.05 1.67
N LEU A 102 0.75 -8.75 0.59
CA LEU A 102 1.28 -8.11 -0.62
C LEU A 102 0.26 -7.23 -1.31
N THR A 103 -1.01 -7.65 -1.41
CA THR A 103 -2.09 -6.80 -1.90
C THR A 103 -2.20 -5.53 -1.07
N THR A 104 -2.16 -5.63 0.26
CA THR A 104 -2.18 -4.45 1.14
C THR A 104 -1.05 -3.46 0.81
N LEU A 105 0.15 -3.98 0.60
CA LEU A 105 1.32 -3.16 0.28
C LEU A 105 1.28 -2.59 -1.15
N HIS A 106 0.69 -3.32 -2.11
CA HIS A 106 0.41 -2.85 -3.46
C HIS A 106 -0.52 -1.64 -3.44
N GLU A 107 -1.64 -1.73 -2.70
CA GLU A 107 -2.58 -0.62 -2.57
C GLU A 107 -1.98 0.60 -1.86
N ILE A 108 -1.12 0.36 -0.85
CA ILE A 108 -0.32 1.44 -0.23
C ILE A 108 0.65 2.06 -1.25
N GLY A 109 1.25 1.24 -2.12
CA GLY A 109 2.08 1.70 -3.23
C GLY A 109 1.34 2.67 -4.15
N HIS A 110 0.10 2.36 -4.53
CA HIS A 110 -0.77 3.29 -5.24
C HIS A 110 -1.00 4.58 -4.46
N ASN A 111 -1.35 4.51 -3.18
CA ASN A 111 -1.50 5.72 -2.35
C ASN A 111 -0.20 6.55 -2.23
N LEU A 112 0.97 5.94 -2.36
CA LEU A 112 2.27 6.63 -2.43
C LEU A 112 2.59 7.21 -3.81
N GLY A 113 1.75 6.93 -4.81
CA GLY A 113 1.83 7.45 -6.17
C GLY A 113 2.55 6.54 -7.17
N ALA A 114 2.77 5.26 -6.83
CA ALA A 114 3.23 4.29 -7.82
C ALA A 114 2.08 3.85 -8.73
N GLU A 115 2.33 3.83 -10.04
CA GLU A 115 1.49 3.14 -11.01
C GLU A 115 1.88 1.66 -11.10
N HIS A 116 1.16 0.88 -11.91
CA HIS A 116 1.60 -0.49 -12.19
C HIS A 116 2.93 -0.50 -12.94
N ASP A 117 3.78 -1.48 -12.61
CA ASP A 117 5.00 -1.72 -13.35
C ASP A 117 4.64 -2.10 -14.81
N LEU A 118 5.24 -1.40 -15.78
CA LEU A 118 4.98 -1.64 -17.20
C LEU A 118 5.45 -3.05 -17.59
N THR A 119 4.58 -3.82 -18.24
CA THR A 119 4.89 -5.21 -18.64
C THR A 119 5.28 -5.35 -20.11
N HIS A 120 5.45 -4.25 -20.84
CA HIS A 120 5.43 -4.26 -22.30
C HIS A 120 6.61 -3.65 -23.03
N ASP A 121 7.73 -3.33 -22.36
CA ASP A 121 8.93 -2.96 -23.13
C ASP A 121 10.24 -3.29 -22.41
N CYS A 122 10.46 -4.59 -22.19
CA CYS A 122 11.77 -5.13 -21.78
C CYS A 122 12.91 -4.76 -22.75
N ASN A 123 12.60 -4.22 -23.94
CA ASN A 123 13.58 -3.73 -24.91
C ASN A 123 13.88 -2.23 -24.78
N LYS A 124 13.06 -1.42 -24.11
CA LYS A 124 13.27 0.04 -23.98
C LYS A 124 13.60 0.51 -22.57
N THR A 125 13.25 -0.25 -21.55
CA THR A 125 13.65 0.02 -20.16
C THR A 125 14.84 -0.86 -19.80
N ARG A 126 15.90 -0.30 -19.20
CA ARG A 126 17.11 -1.00 -18.70
C ARG A 126 16.85 -2.08 -17.62
N PHE A 127 15.60 -2.51 -17.42
CA PHE A 127 15.20 -3.44 -16.39
C PHE A 127 14.77 -4.76 -17.04
N ILE A 128 15.58 -5.80 -16.82
CA ILE A 128 15.38 -7.16 -17.30
C ILE A 128 14.33 -7.82 -16.40
N GLU A 129 13.05 -7.64 -16.69
CA GLU A 129 11.97 -8.20 -15.83
C GLU A 129 10.86 -8.82 -16.68
N CYS A 130 11.23 -9.85 -17.45
CA CYS A 130 10.34 -10.58 -18.34
C CYS A 130 10.24 -12.08 -17.97
N SER A 131 10.19 -12.43 -16.68
CA SER A 131 9.70 -13.74 -16.24
C SER A 131 8.40 -13.59 -15.43
N PRO A 132 7.38 -14.43 -15.63
CA PRO A 132 6.20 -14.48 -14.76
C PRO A 132 6.56 -14.65 -13.27
N SER A 133 7.74 -15.20 -12.96
CA SER A 133 8.25 -15.38 -11.62
C SER A 133 8.85 -14.11 -11.00
N ASP A 134 9.38 -13.17 -11.78
CA ASP A 134 10.20 -12.07 -11.23
C ASP A 134 9.46 -10.74 -11.08
N GLN A 135 8.16 -10.81 -10.85
CA GLN A 135 7.29 -9.63 -10.69
C GLN A 135 7.54 -8.91 -9.36
N TYR A 136 7.55 -7.59 -9.42
CA TYR A 136 7.60 -6.71 -8.24
C TYR A 136 6.21 -6.48 -7.69
N ILE A 137 6.15 -5.84 -6.53
CA ILE A 137 4.90 -5.65 -5.79
C ILE A 137 3.85 -4.86 -6.56
N MET A 138 4.25 -3.95 -7.47
CA MET A 138 3.35 -3.13 -8.28
C MET A 138 3.02 -3.75 -9.65
N SER A 139 3.31 -5.04 -9.85
CA SER A 139 2.78 -5.79 -10.99
C SER A 139 1.26 -5.68 -11.07
N TYR A 140 0.71 -5.49 -12.27
CA TYR A 140 -0.74 -5.50 -12.49
C TYR A 140 -1.37 -6.89 -12.23
N ARG A 141 -0.54 -7.95 -12.22
CA ARG A 141 -0.97 -9.31 -11.91
C ARG A 141 -0.81 -9.60 -10.42
N SER A 142 -1.73 -10.40 -9.89
CA SER A 142 -1.68 -10.86 -8.51
C SER A 142 -0.39 -11.64 -8.23
N ASN A 143 0.30 -11.29 -7.14
CA ASN A 143 1.52 -11.95 -6.70
C ASN A 143 1.22 -13.04 -5.64
N THR A 144 1.82 -14.22 -5.81
CA THR A 144 1.76 -15.29 -4.79
C THR A 144 2.68 -15.02 -3.60
N GLY A 145 3.69 -14.16 -3.80
CA GLY A 145 4.72 -13.83 -2.83
C GLY A 145 5.89 -14.80 -2.80
N ASN A 146 5.92 -15.81 -3.66
CA ASN A 146 6.91 -16.89 -3.60
C ASN A 146 8.28 -16.52 -4.15
N THR A 147 8.39 -15.39 -4.86
CA THR A 147 9.65 -15.00 -5.49
C THR A 147 10.30 -13.83 -4.76
N LYS A 148 11.59 -13.63 -5.03
CA LYS A 148 12.42 -12.64 -4.34
C LYS A 148 11.88 -11.21 -4.52
N ASN A 149 11.39 -10.89 -5.71
CA ASN A 149 10.97 -9.54 -6.09
C ASN A 149 9.55 -9.19 -5.64
N ASN A 150 8.69 -10.17 -5.37
CA ASN A 150 7.29 -9.91 -4.96
C ASN A 150 7.17 -9.02 -3.71
N ASN A 151 8.21 -8.97 -2.86
CA ASN A 151 8.24 -8.17 -1.65
C ASN A 151 8.99 -6.84 -1.82
N LEU A 152 9.37 -6.49 -3.05
CA LEU A 152 10.15 -5.30 -3.39
C LEU A 152 9.33 -4.40 -4.31
N PHE A 153 9.54 -3.09 -4.20
CA PHE A 153 9.15 -2.13 -5.24
C PHE A 153 10.20 -2.15 -6.34
N SER A 154 9.76 -2.08 -7.61
CA SER A 154 10.67 -1.92 -8.73
C SER A 154 11.39 -0.57 -8.64
N PRO A 155 12.54 -0.40 -9.31
CA PRO A 155 13.18 0.91 -9.41
C PRO A 155 12.26 2.01 -9.96
N PHE A 156 11.38 1.67 -10.91
CA PHE A 156 10.38 2.59 -11.47
C PHE A 156 9.37 3.05 -10.40
N SER A 157 8.80 2.09 -9.66
CA SER A 157 7.90 2.37 -8.55
C SER A 157 8.57 3.24 -7.48
N VAL A 158 9.83 2.96 -7.12
CA VAL A 158 10.59 3.75 -6.15
C VAL A 158 10.77 5.20 -6.61
N ASP A 159 11.07 5.43 -7.89
CA ASP A 159 11.24 6.78 -8.43
C ASP A 159 9.95 7.60 -8.39
N MET A 160 8.80 7.00 -8.69
CA MET A 160 7.50 7.66 -8.58
C MET A 160 7.19 8.04 -7.13
N ILE A 161 7.37 7.09 -6.20
CA ILE A 161 7.18 7.33 -4.76
C ILE A 161 8.11 8.44 -4.27
N LYS A 162 9.39 8.43 -4.65
CA LYS A 162 10.36 9.47 -4.29
C LYS A 162 9.93 10.84 -4.80
N LYS A 163 9.42 10.95 -6.04
CA LYS A 163 8.90 12.22 -6.58
C LYS A 163 7.72 12.73 -5.76
N MET A 164 6.80 11.86 -5.38
CA MET A 164 5.65 12.22 -4.55
C MET A 164 6.05 12.68 -3.15
N LEU A 165 6.96 11.96 -2.49
CA LEU A 165 7.41 12.29 -1.13
C LEU A 165 8.31 13.53 -1.04
N LYS A 166 8.80 14.07 -2.18
CA LYS A 166 9.42 15.41 -2.23
C LYS A 166 8.42 16.53 -1.97
N LEU A 167 7.13 16.30 -2.24
CA LEU A 167 6.07 17.29 -2.00
C LEU A 167 5.70 17.32 -0.52
N THR A 168 5.88 18.46 0.16
CA THR A 168 5.60 18.60 1.60
C THR A 168 4.20 18.14 2.00
N LYS A 169 3.18 18.43 1.18
CA LYS A 169 1.79 17.99 1.40
C LYS A 169 1.60 16.47 1.40
N ARG A 170 2.52 15.71 0.79
CA ARG A 170 2.49 14.24 0.73
C ARG A 170 3.27 13.56 1.86
N ARG A 171 3.83 14.35 2.78
CA ARG A 171 4.60 13.87 3.93
C ARG A 171 4.24 14.56 5.25
N ASN A 172 3.29 15.49 5.25
CA ASN A 172 2.91 16.26 6.45
C ASN A 172 2.26 15.39 7.56
N CYS A 173 1.73 14.22 7.20
CA CYS A 173 1.17 13.24 8.13
C CYS A 173 2.21 12.18 8.60
N LEU A 174 3.37 12.10 7.93
CA LEU A 174 4.43 11.16 8.28
C LEU A 174 5.12 11.60 9.57
N LYS A 175 5.50 10.62 10.41
CA LYS A 175 6.20 10.87 11.67
C LYS A 175 7.61 10.34 11.59
N ARG A 176 8.57 11.10 12.14
CA ARG A 176 9.94 10.61 12.33
C ARG A 176 9.90 9.43 13.29
N ARG A 177 10.54 8.32 12.92
CA ARG A 177 10.70 7.19 13.83
C ARG A 177 11.70 7.58 14.91
N ASN A 178 11.22 7.81 16.14
CA ASN A 178 12.09 7.89 17.31
C ASN A 178 12.47 6.47 17.70
N ILE A 179 13.66 6.02 17.27
CA ILE A 179 14.26 4.80 17.81
C ILE A 179 14.86 5.18 19.16
N PHE A 180 14.06 5.10 20.22
CA PHE A 180 14.62 5.11 21.57
C PHE A 180 15.36 3.79 21.75
N TYR A 181 16.68 3.83 21.66
CA TYR A 181 17.52 2.75 22.17
C TYR A 181 17.32 2.75 23.69
N PHE A 182 16.65 1.73 24.22
CA PHE A 182 16.82 1.39 25.62
C PHE A 182 18.29 1.03 25.81
N LYS A 183 19.10 2.02 26.22
CA LYS A 183 20.38 1.75 26.85
C LYS A 183 20.01 1.11 28.18
N LEU A 184 19.97 -0.22 28.24
CA LEU A 184 20.12 -0.90 29.52
C LEU A 184 21.48 -0.43 30.06
N PHE A 185 21.46 0.54 30.97
CA PHE A 185 22.55 0.67 31.91
C PHE A 185 22.48 -0.58 32.78
N SER A 186 23.36 -1.55 32.54
CA SER A 186 23.72 -2.47 33.59
C SER A 186 24.38 -1.63 34.68
N MET A 187 23.64 -1.33 35.74
CA MET A 187 24.29 -0.99 37.00
C MET A 187 25.00 -2.25 37.48
N PHE A 188 26.33 -2.14 37.58
CA PHE A 188 27.14 -3.00 38.43
C PHE A 188 26.68 -2.85 39.89
#